data_AF-A0A0C2ZHI6-F1
#
_entry.id   AF-A0A0C2ZHI6-F1
#
_cell.length_a   1.000
_cell.length_b   1.000
_cell.length_c   1.000
_cell.angle_alpha   90.00
_cell.angle_beta   90.00
_cell.angle_gamma   90.00
#
_symmetry.space_group_name_H-M   'P 1'
#
loop_
_entity.id
_entity.type
_entity.pdbx_description
1 polymer ?
#
loop_
_entity_poly.entity_id
_entity_poly.type
_entity_poly.pdbx_seq_one_letter_code
_entity_poly.pdbx_strand_id
1 'polypeptide(L)'
;MLEGIIRESISKANAKQLKRDGYLIANIYANGVENVSAAFKRGDFARTVRAKESLAFPIKVGDKEFNVVVQEYQLHPVNGDVVHVDLRVAIPGQVTNFLVPVRTAGTPKGLKNKGVLIISKKRLRVRGAIENMPANFTLDVSDLDRDDSIIVRDLEAPTHCKIMDREDVAVCGVIKAK
;
A
#
# COMPACT_ATOMS: atom_id res chain seq x y z
N MET A 1 -13.13 9.60 -9.79
CA MET A 1 -12.12 8.82 -10.53
C MET A 1 -10.84 9.63 -10.54
N LEU A 2 -9.67 9.01 -10.35
CA LEU A 2 -8.41 9.75 -10.29
C LEU A 2 -7.90 10.01 -11.71
N GLU A 3 -7.75 11.28 -12.07
CA GLU A 3 -7.28 11.71 -13.39
C GLU A 3 -5.79 12.09 -13.36
N GLY A 4 -5.05 11.63 -14.36
CA GLY A 4 -3.63 11.89 -14.54
C GLY A 4 -3.28 12.33 -15.95
N ILE A 5 -2.14 13.00 -16.06
CA ILE A 5 -1.58 13.45 -17.33
C ILE A 5 -0.51 12.47 -17.81
N ILE A 6 -0.49 12.18 -19.11
CA ILE A 6 0.59 11.41 -19.74
C ILE A 6 1.83 12.31 -19.82
N ARG A 7 2.98 11.76 -19.48
CA ARG A 7 4.27 12.44 -19.59
C ARG A 7 5.01 11.92 -20.81
N GLU A 8 5.07 12.72 -21.87
CA GLU A 8 5.87 12.40 -23.06
C GLU A 8 7.37 12.52 -22.80
N SER A 9 7.77 13.36 -21.83
CA SER A 9 9.17 13.61 -21.50
C SER A 9 9.54 13.14 -20.08
N ILE A 10 10.54 12.25 -20.03
CA ILE A 10 11.06 11.65 -18.78
C ILE A 10 12.21 12.48 -18.19
N SER A 11 12.45 13.71 -18.70
CA SER A 11 13.56 14.55 -18.26
C SER A 11 13.50 14.92 -16.77
N LYS A 12 14.68 15.03 -16.13
CA LYS A 12 14.81 15.42 -14.72
C LYS A 12 14.24 16.83 -14.46
N ALA A 13 14.38 17.74 -15.42
CA ALA A 13 13.85 19.10 -15.33
C ALA A 13 12.32 19.11 -15.26
N ASN A 14 11.65 18.36 -16.15
CA ASN A 14 10.18 18.31 -16.20
C ASN A 14 9.61 17.63 -14.95
N ALA A 15 10.25 16.56 -14.47
CA ALA A 15 9.86 15.93 -13.22
C ALA A 15 9.97 16.89 -12.02
N LYS A 16 11.00 17.75 -11.99
CA LYS A 16 11.19 18.75 -10.93
C LYS A 16 10.14 19.86 -11.00
N GLN A 17 9.76 20.30 -12.20
CA GLN A 17 8.72 21.30 -12.40
C GLN A 17 7.35 20.77 -11.97
N LEU A 18 6.95 19.59 -12.44
CA LEU A 18 5.70 18.94 -12.02
C LEU A 18 5.62 18.75 -10.50
N LYS A 19 6.75 18.42 -9.86
CA LYS A 19 6.82 18.36 -8.39
C LYS A 19 6.72 19.74 -7.73
N ARG A 20 7.11 20.83 -8.37
CA ARG A 20 6.84 22.18 -7.82
C ARG A 20 5.36 22.55 -7.96
N ASP A 21 4.74 22.10 -9.05
CA ASP A 21 3.34 22.38 -9.37
C ASP A 21 2.34 21.51 -8.58
N GLY A 22 2.81 20.72 -7.62
CA GLY A 22 1.97 19.89 -6.74
C GLY A 22 1.58 18.53 -7.31
N TYR A 23 2.20 18.09 -8.40
CA TYR A 23 2.04 16.74 -8.93
C TYR A 23 3.01 15.76 -8.26
N LEU A 24 2.62 14.49 -8.22
CA LEU A 24 3.51 13.36 -8.01
C LEU A 24 3.73 12.64 -9.34
N ILE A 25 4.86 11.96 -9.43
CA ILE A 25 5.19 11.16 -10.59
C ILE A 25 4.69 9.74 -10.36
N ALA A 26 4.04 9.15 -11.36
CA ALA A 26 3.63 7.77 -11.31
C ALA A 26 4.11 7.00 -12.55
N ASN A 27 4.53 5.77 -12.34
CA ASN A 27 4.77 4.83 -13.43
C ASN A 27 3.67 3.79 -13.40
N ILE A 28 2.99 3.60 -14.53
CA ILE A 28 1.97 2.58 -14.70
C ILE A 28 2.57 1.49 -15.59
N TYR A 29 2.61 0.27 -15.08
CA TYR A 29 3.15 -0.87 -15.82
C TYR A 29 2.29 -2.11 -15.65
N ALA A 30 2.36 -3.01 -16.63
CA ALA A 30 1.73 -4.31 -16.57
C ALA A 30 2.60 -5.33 -17.29
N ASN A 31 2.40 -6.61 -16.99
CA ASN A 31 3.01 -7.67 -17.78
C ASN A 31 2.34 -7.70 -19.16
N GLY A 32 3.10 -7.36 -20.21
CA GLY A 32 2.63 -7.38 -21.59
C GLY A 32 1.96 -6.08 -22.08
N VAL A 33 2.01 -4.99 -21.31
CA VAL A 33 1.51 -3.66 -21.72
C VAL A 33 2.66 -2.65 -21.65
N GLU A 34 2.68 -1.67 -22.55
CA GLU A 34 3.67 -0.58 -22.51
C GLU A 34 3.59 0.21 -21.21
N ASN A 35 4.77 0.58 -20.70
CA ASN A 35 4.89 1.41 -19.51
C ASN A 35 4.43 2.84 -19.80
N VAL A 36 3.44 3.31 -19.06
CA VAL A 36 2.93 4.67 -19.16
C VAL A 36 3.52 5.51 -18.04
N SER A 37 4.28 6.54 -18.41
CA SER A 37 4.72 7.57 -17.47
C SER A 37 3.57 8.56 -17.26
N ALA A 38 3.09 8.69 -16.03
CA ALA A 38 1.97 9.56 -15.68
C ALA A 38 2.35 10.56 -14.58
N ALA A 39 1.55 11.61 -14.43
CA ALA A 39 1.59 12.49 -13.26
C ALA A 39 0.18 12.67 -12.71
N PHE A 40 0.05 12.69 -11.39
CA PHE A 40 -1.22 12.90 -10.69
C PHE A 40 -1.08 14.04 -9.70
N LYS A 41 -2.16 14.80 -9.46
CA LYS A 41 -2.17 15.80 -8.42
C LYS A 41 -2.09 15.11 -7.05
N ARG A 42 -1.17 15.55 -6.19
CA ARG A 42 -0.89 14.85 -4.91
C ARG A 42 -2.10 14.72 -4.02
N GLY A 43 -2.86 15.81 -3.86
CA GLY A 43 -4.05 15.83 -3.01
C GLY A 43 -5.09 14.80 -3.45
N ASP A 44 -5.37 14.76 -4.75
CA ASP A 44 -6.38 13.86 -5.33
C ASP A 44 -5.92 12.41 -5.24
N PHE A 45 -4.64 12.15 -5.50
CA PHE A 45 -4.06 10.81 -5.35
C PHE A 45 -4.14 10.34 -3.89
N ALA A 46 -3.69 11.16 -2.94
CA ALA A 46 -3.70 10.81 -1.52
C ALA A 46 -5.12 10.56 -1.00
N ARG A 47 -6.09 11.39 -1.42
CA ARG A 47 -7.50 11.23 -1.09
C ARG A 47 -8.06 9.93 -1.65
N THR A 48 -7.80 9.63 -2.92
CA THR A 48 -8.27 8.41 -3.59
C THR A 48 -7.69 7.16 -2.92
N VAL A 49 -6.38 7.14 -2.65
CA VAL A 49 -5.73 5.99 -2.01
C VAL A 49 -6.16 5.80 -0.55
N ARG A 50 -6.51 6.87 0.18
CA ARG A 50 -7.05 6.77 1.54
C ARG A 50 -8.50 6.29 1.55
N ALA A 51 -9.30 6.70 0.58
CA ALA A 51 -10.73 6.37 0.47
C ALA A 51 -11.00 5.02 -0.18
N LYS A 52 -9.99 4.36 -0.77
CA LYS A 52 -10.20 3.09 -1.47
C LYS A 52 -10.67 2.00 -0.50
N GLU A 53 -11.71 1.30 -0.90
CA GLU A 53 -12.27 0.17 -0.17
C GLU A 53 -11.62 -1.15 -0.58
N SER A 54 -11.05 -1.22 -1.79
CA SER A 54 -10.37 -2.39 -2.33
C SER A 54 -8.89 -2.11 -2.61
N LEU A 55 -8.13 -3.17 -2.89
CA LEU A 55 -6.70 -3.03 -3.12
C LEU A 55 -6.40 -2.29 -4.44
N ALA A 56 -7.19 -2.58 -5.48
CA ALA A 56 -7.15 -1.95 -6.80
C ALA A 56 -8.11 -0.77 -6.89
N PHE A 57 -7.81 0.22 -7.73
CA PHE A 57 -8.69 1.35 -7.99
C PHE A 57 -8.58 1.83 -9.43
N PRO A 58 -9.67 2.38 -10.00
CA PRO A 58 -9.66 2.91 -11.35
C PRO A 58 -8.92 4.24 -11.41
N ILE A 59 -8.08 4.38 -12.43
CA ILE A 59 -7.41 5.61 -12.81
C ILE A 59 -7.69 5.91 -14.28
N LYS A 60 -7.71 7.19 -14.62
CA LYS A 60 -7.81 7.67 -15.99
C LYS A 60 -6.55 8.45 -16.33
N VAL A 61 -5.89 8.10 -17.43
CA VAL A 61 -4.68 8.78 -17.89
C VAL A 61 -4.84 9.07 -19.37
N GLY A 62 -5.03 10.36 -19.71
CA GLY A 62 -5.52 10.75 -21.03
C GLY A 62 -6.89 10.13 -21.31
N ASP A 63 -7.02 9.43 -22.43
CA ASP A 63 -8.27 8.76 -22.85
C ASP A 63 -8.36 7.28 -22.43
N LYS A 64 -7.35 6.77 -21.71
CA LYS A 64 -7.31 5.37 -21.28
C LYS A 64 -7.66 5.24 -19.79
N GLU A 65 -8.53 4.30 -19.49
CA GLU A 65 -8.85 3.90 -18.12
C GLU A 65 -8.12 2.59 -17.77
N PHE A 66 -7.52 2.56 -16.58
CA PHE A 66 -6.82 1.40 -16.06
C PHE A 66 -7.28 1.10 -14.64
N ASN A 67 -7.43 -0.18 -14.31
CA ASN A 67 -7.55 -0.60 -12.92
C ASN A 67 -6.16 -0.93 -12.38
N VAL A 68 -5.71 -0.23 -11.33
CA VAL A 68 -4.32 -0.33 -10.85
C VAL A 68 -4.21 -0.58 -9.36
N VAL A 69 -3.09 -1.18 -8.96
CA VAL A 69 -2.69 -1.39 -7.57
C VAL A 69 -1.39 -0.64 -7.29
N VAL A 70 -1.31 0.03 -6.14
CA VAL A 70 -0.07 0.64 -5.65
C VAL A 70 0.89 -0.46 -5.23
N GLN A 71 1.92 -0.69 -6.05
CA GLN A 71 2.98 -1.63 -5.76
C GLN A 71 3.99 -1.01 -4.79
N GLU A 72 4.43 0.21 -5.06
CA GLU A 72 5.43 0.91 -4.26
C GLU A 72 5.16 2.41 -4.28
N TYR A 73 5.62 3.10 -3.25
CA TYR A 73 5.57 4.56 -3.18
C TYR A 73 6.81 5.07 -2.43
N GLN A 74 7.33 6.19 -2.89
CA GLN A 74 8.45 6.87 -2.28
C GLN A 74 7.95 8.11 -1.56
N LEU A 75 8.34 8.22 -0.29
CA LEU A 75 8.09 9.40 0.51
C LEU A 75 9.31 10.30 0.55
N HIS A 76 9.07 11.60 0.56
CA HIS A 76 10.12 12.56 0.83
C HIS A 76 10.50 12.47 2.32
N PRO A 77 11.80 12.35 2.65
CA PRO A 77 12.24 12.01 4.01
C PRO A 77 11.97 13.10 5.05
N VAL A 78 11.84 14.36 4.63
CA VAL A 78 11.68 15.52 5.54
C VAL A 78 10.22 15.87 5.79
N ASN A 79 9.43 16.04 4.74
CA ASN A 79 8.04 16.51 4.83
C ASN A 79 7.01 15.38 4.67
N GLY A 80 7.44 14.15 4.36
CA GLY A 80 6.56 12.98 4.25
C GLY A 80 5.66 12.97 3.01
N ASP A 81 5.91 13.84 2.02
CA ASP A 81 5.10 13.89 0.80
C ASP A 81 5.35 12.66 -0.08
N VAL A 82 4.30 12.18 -0.76
CA VAL A 82 4.45 11.15 -1.80
C VAL A 82 5.08 11.78 -3.04
N VAL A 83 6.29 11.34 -3.39
CA VAL A 83 7.11 11.90 -4.47
C VAL A 83 6.95 11.12 -5.76
N HIS A 84 6.93 9.79 -5.62
CA HIS A 84 6.89 8.86 -6.73
C HIS A 84 6.08 7.63 -6.33
N VAL A 85 5.32 7.10 -7.28
CA VAL A 85 4.46 5.93 -7.07
C VAL A 85 4.59 4.98 -8.24
N ASP A 86 4.72 3.70 -7.92
CA ASP A 86 4.65 2.62 -8.89
C ASP A 86 3.28 1.96 -8.83
N LEU A 87 2.56 2.05 -9.94
CA LEU A 87 1.23 1.52 -10.14
C LEU A 87 1.32 0.33 -11.09
N ARG A 88 0.84 -0.84 -10.64
CA ARG A 88 0.72 -2.02 -11.48
C ARG A 88 -0.72 -2.17 -11.94
N VAL A 89 -0.95 -2.40 -13.23
CA VAL A 89 -2.29 -2.73 -13.74
C VAL A 89 -2.72 -4.09 -13.18
N ALA A 90 -3.92 -4.12 -12.60
CA ALA A 90 -4.54 -5.33 -12.09
C ALA A 90 -5.15 -6.11 -13.25
N ILE A 91 -4.45 -7.15 -13.71
CA ILE A 91 -4.95 -8.08 -14.72
C ILE A 91 -5.69 -9.23 -14.01
N PRO A 92 -6.99 -9.46 -14.30
CA PRO A 92 -7.76 -10.58 -13.76
C PRO A 92 -7.07 -11.93 -14.00
N GLY A 93 -7.16 -12.85 -13.05
CA GLY A 93 -6.50 -14.15 -13.11
C GLY A 93 -4.97 -14.16 -13.00
N GLN A 94 -4.28 -13.02 -13.05
CA GLN A 94 -2.81 -12.99 -12.95
C GLN A 94 -2.33 -13.06 -11.50
N VAL A 95 -1.60 -14.13 -11.17
CA VAL A 95 -0.99 -14.29 -9.83
C VAL A 95 0.26 -13.44 -9.71
N THR A 96 0.23 -12.41 -8.86
CA THR A 96 1.39 -11.56 -8.56
C THR A 96 1.51 -11.28 -7.06
N ASN A 97 2.62 -10.64 -6.69
CA ASN A 97 2.89 -10.23 -5.32
C ASN A 97 2.35 -8.83 -5.08
N PHE A 98 1.42 -8.73 -4.13
CA PHE A 98 0.80 -7.49 -3.70
C PHE A 98 1.16 -7.15 -2.26
N LEU A 99 1.19 -5.85 -1.94
CA LEU A 99 1.39 -5.36 -0.58
C LEU A 99 0.05 -4.95 0.03
N VAL A 100 -0.52 -5.84 0.84
CA VAL A 100 -1.80 -5.63 1.52
C VAL A 100 -1.57 -4.88 2.83
N PRO A 101 -2.32 -3.80 3.11
CA PRO A 101 -2.17 -3.07 4.36
C PRO A 101 -2.69 -3.87 5.56
N VAL A 102 -2.05 -3.68 6.71
CA VAL A 102 -2.49 -4.22 8.00
C VAL A 102 -3.19 -3.12 8.79
N ARG A 103 -4.33 -3.45 9.38
CA ARG A 103 -5.10 -2.62 10.31
C ARG A 103 -5.27 -3.40 11.62
N THR A 104 -5.24 -2.68 12.73
CA THR A 104 -5.50 -3.24 14.06
C THR A 104 -6.91 -2.83 14.49
N ALA A 105 -7.66 -3.76 15.06
CA ALA A 105 -8.97 -3.53 15.68
C ALA A 105 -8.88 -3.78 17.19
N GLY A 106 -9.63 -3.00 17.97
CA GLY A 106 -9.63 -3.11 19.43
C GLY A 106 -8.52 -2.31 20.13
N THR A 107 -8.54 -2.34 21.46
CA THR A 107 -7.54 -1.68 22.33
C THR A 107 -6.85 -2.73 23.18
N PRO A 108 -5.51 -2.87 23.10
CA PRO A 108 -4.79 -3.87 23.88
C PRO A 108 -4.96 -3.70 25.39
N LYS A 109 -5.07 -4.81 26.11
CA LYS A 109 -5.00 -4.81 27.59
C LYS A 109 -3.69 -4.22 28.09
N GLY A 110 -2.58 -4.54 27.40
CA GLY A 110 -1.24 -4.08 27.76
C GLY A 110 -1.07 -2.55 27.75
N LEU A 111 -1.96 -1.79 27.09
CA LEU A 111 -1.94 -0.32 27.16
C LEU A 111 -2.19 0.20 28.59
N LYS A 112 -3.05 -0.46 29.37
CA LYS A 112 -3.29 -0.12 30.79
C LYS A 112 -2.06 -0.41 31.65
N ASN A 113 -1.23 -1.36 31.24
CA ASN A 113 -0.02 -1.81 31.93
C ASN A 113 1.24 -1.02 31.51
N LYS A 114 1.09 0.24 31.09
CA LYS A 114 2.17 1.09 30.54
C LYS A 114 2.84 0.46 29.31
N GLY A 115 2.08 -0.24 28.48
CA GLY A 115 2.51 -0.75 27.18
C GLY A 115 2.17 0.21 26.04
N VAL A 116 2.88 0.10 24.92
CA VAL A 116 2.63 0.84 23.68
C VAL A 116 2.45 -0.17 22.55
N LEU A 117 1.32 -0.08 21.84
CA LEU A 117 1.08 -0.85 20.63
C LEU A 117 1.97 -0.34 19.51
N ILE A 118 2.80 -1.23 18.96
CA ILE A 118 3.65 -0.96 17.80
C ILE A 118 3.23 -1.85 16.65
N ILE A 119 3.04 -1.24 15.48
CA ILE A 119 2.84 -1.93 14.22
C ILE A 119 4.20 -1.96 13.51
N SER A 120 4.91 -3.08 13.63
CA SER A 120 6.22 -3.30 13.02
C SER A 120 6.13 -3.42 11.50
N LYS A 121 5.10 -4.10 11.00
CA LYS A 121 4.79 -4.20 9.57
C LYS A 121 3.43 -3.62 9.24
N LYS A 122 3.43 -2.49 8.53
CA LYS A 122 2.20 -1.84 8.04
C LYS A 122 1.60 -2.53 6.81
N ARG A 123 2.38 -3.33 6.10
CA ARG A 123 1.97 -4.03 4.87
C ARG A 123 2.60 -5.43 4.84
N LEU A 124 1.81 -6.41 4.42
CA LEU A 124 2.23 -7.79 4.23
C LEU A 124 2.31 -8.12 2.75
N ARG A 125 3.32 -8.88 2.37
CA ARG A 125 3.50 -9.34 1.00
C ARG A 125 2.71 -10.61 0.78
N VAL A 126 1.68 -10.53 -0.06
CA VAL A 126 0.79 -11.66 -0.36
C VAL A 126 0.83 -11.96 -1.85
N ARG A 127 0.98 -13.23 -2.19
CA ARG A 127 0.94 -13.74 -3.56
C ARG A 127 -0.44 -14.31 -3.86
N GLY A 128 -1.08 -13.81 -4.90
CA GLY A 128 -2.42 -14.23 -5.30
C GLY A 128 -2.91 -13.49 -6.54
N ALA A 129 -4.08 -13.88 -7.03
CA ALA A 129 -4.84 -13.08 -8.00
C ALA A 129 -5.50 -11.89 -7.29
N ILE A 130 -5.75 -10.81 -8.03
CA ILE A 130 -6.35 -9.59 -7.45
C ILE A 130 -7.75 -9.84 -6.88
N GLU A 131 -8.51 -10.78 -7.46
CA GLU A 131 -9.87 -11.16 -7.06
C GLU A 131 -9.93 -11.78 -5.66
N ASN A 132 -8.87 -12.49 -5.26
CA ASN A 132 -8.79 -13.18 -3.97
C ASN A 132 -8.15 -12.31 -2.89
N MET A 133 -7.72 -11.10 -3.24
CA MET A 133 -6.92 -10.27 -2.36
C MET A 133 -7.81 -9.42 -1.45
N PRO A 134 -7.67 -9.52 -0.11
CA PRO A 134 -8.45 -8.67 0.78
C PRO A 134 -8.02 -7.20 0.68
N ALA A 135 -8.93 -6.30 1.03
CA ALA A 135 -8.65 -4.88 1.11
C ALA A 135 -7.59 -4.54 2.17
N ASN A 136 -7.65 -5.22 3.31
CA ASN A 136 -6.73 -5.09 4.42
C ASN A 136 -6.74 -6.38 5.27
N PHE A 137 -5.66 -6.63 6.00
CA PHE A 137 -5.65 -7.58 7.11
C PHE A 137 -6.10 -6.85 8.37
N THR A 138 -7.21 -7.26 8.97
CA THR A 138 -7.65 -6.74 10.26
C THR A 138 -7.22 -7.69 11.36
N LEU A 139 -6.37 -7.21 12.27
CA LEU A 139 -5.84 -7.97 13.40
C LEU A 139 -6.51 -7.48 14.68
N ASP A 140 -7.16 -8.38 15.41
CA ASP A 140 -7.65 -8.06 16.76
C ASP A 140 -6.47 -8.00 17.72
N VAL A 141 -6.30 -6.85 18.38
CA VAL A 141 -5.22 -6.62 19.36
C VAL A 141 -5.75 -6.53 20.78
N SER A 142 -7.05 -6.75 21.00
CA SER A 142 -7.70 -6.56 22.30
C SER A 142 -7.11 -7.42 23.41
N ASP A 143 -6.72 -8.65 23.08
CA ASP A 143 -6.17 -9.61 24.04
C ASP A 143 -4.66 -9.48 24.26
N LEU A 144 -3.95 -8.64 23.50
CA LEU A 144 -2.51 -8.45 23.67
C LEU A 144 -2.19 -7.76 25.01
N ASP A 145 -1.38 -8.41 25.83
CA ASP A 145 -0.75 -7.83 27.01
C ASP A 145 0.68 -7.40 26.68
N ARG A 146 1.38 -6.91 27.69
CA ARG A 146 2.75 -6.43 27.55
C ARG A 146 3.70 -7.56 27.15
N ASP A 147 4.59 -7.25 26.21
CA ASP A 147 5.60 -8.14 25.63
C ASP A 147 5.01 -9.23 24.70
N ASP A 148 3.70 -9.19 24.43
CA ASP A 148 3.04 -10.01 23.42
C ASP A 148 3.18 -9.42 22.00
N SER A 149 3.24 -10.31 21.01
CA SER A 149 3.27 -9.94 19.60
C SER A 149 2.52 -10.94 18.74
N ILE A 150 1.87 -10.43 17.69
CA ILE A 150 1.28 -11.21 16.60
C ILE A 150 2.33 -11.33 15.51
N ILE A 151 2.70 -12.56 15.18
CA ILE A 151 3.67 -12.85 14.13
C ILE A 151 2.99 -13.44 12.89
N VAL A 152 3.69 -13.47 11.76
CA VAL A 152 3.10 -13.85 10.46
C VAL A 152 2.48 -15.24 10.48
N ARG A 153 3.06 -16.22 11.21
CA ARG A 153 2.47 -17.57 11.33
C ARG A 153 1.11 -17.60 12.04
N ASP A 154 0.79 -16.59 12.85
CA ASP A 154 -0.47 -16.52 13.57
C ASP A 154 -1.58 -15.91 12.69
N LEU A 155 -1.25 -15.50 11.45
CA LEU A 155 -2.17 -14.89 10.51
C LEU A 155 -2.81 -15.93 9.60
N GLU A 156 -4.12 -15.81 9.43
CA GLU A 156 -4.85 -16.56 8.42
C GLU A 156 -4.54 -16.03 7.02
N ALA A 157 -4.02 -16.89 6.15
CA ALA A 157 -3.83 -16.56 4.75
C ALA A 157 -5.20 -16.49 4.05
N PRO A 158 -5.46 -15.46 3.22
CA PRO A 158 -6.70 -15.40 2.44
C PRO A 158 -6.83 -16.59 1.49
N THR A 159 -8.07 -16.99 1.17
CA THR A 159 -8.35 -18.12 0.28
C THR A 159 -7.59 -17.97 -1.04
N HIS A 160 -6.90 -19.04 -1.48
CA HIS A 160 -6.05 -19.05 -2.69
C HIS A 160 -4.87 -18.05 -2.69
N CYS A 161 -4.49 -17.52 -1.54
CA CYS A 161 -3.36 -16.62 -1.38
C CYS A 161 -2.26 -17.24 -0.51
N LYS A 162 -1.01 -16.82 -0.74
CA LYS A 162 0.14 -17.21 0.09
C LYS A 162 0.83 -15.97 0.65
N ILE A 163 1.00 -15.93 1.97
CA ILE A 163 1.84 -14.90 2.59
C ILE A 163 3.30 -15.23 2.28
N MET A 164 4.02 -14.26 1.74
CA MET A 164 5.41 -14.42 1.26
C MET A 164 6.44 -13.92 2.28
N ASP A 165 5.99 -13.19 3.30
CA ASP A 165 6.83 -12.83 4.44
C ASP A 165 7.20 -14.07 5.26
N ARG A 166 8.34 -14.02 5.95
CA ARG A 166 8.77 -15.12 6.83
C ARG A 166 7.83 -15.24 8.02
N GLU A 167 7.60 -16.47 8.46
CA GLU A 167 6.69 -16.85 9.54
C GLU A 167 7.07 -16.25 10.91
N ASP A 168 8.36 -16.00 11.13
CA ASP A 168 8.93 -15.47 12.37
C ASP A 168 8.86 -13.94 12.52
N VAL A 169 8.37 -13.24 11.48
CA VAL A 169 8.33 -11.78 11.48
C VAL A 169 7.16 -11.28 12.33
N ALA A 170 7.43 -10.37 13.26
CA ALA A 170 6.39 -9.67 14.02
C ALA A 170 5.66 -8.62 13.18
N VAL A 171 4.33 -8.67 13.21
CA VAL A 171 3.46 -7.76 12.47
C VAL A 171 3.03 -6.60 13.36
N CYS A 172 2.54 -6.90 14.57
CA CYS A 172 2.27 -5.93 15.61
C CYS A 172 2.50 -6.54 17.00
N GLY A 173 2.73 -5.71 18.00
CA GLY A 173 2.89 -6.17 19.38
C GLY A 173 2.86 -5.01 20.37
N VAL A 174 2.77 -5.33 21.66
CA VAL A 174 2.76 -4.33 22.73
C VAL A 174 4.10 -4.38 23.46
N ILE A 175 4.87 -3.31 23.37
CA ILE A 175 6.15 -3.21 24.09
C ILE A 175 6.01 -2.33 25.32
N LYS A 176 6.93 -2.47 26.28
CA LYS A 176 7.03 -1.57 27.43
C LYS A 176 7.23 -0.11 26.97
N ALA A 177 6.43 0.82 27.50
CA ALA A 177 6.70 2.25 27.36
C ALA A 177 8.04 2.59 28.05
N LYS A 178 8.92 3.30 27.33
CA LYS A 178 10.15 3.85 27.91
C LYS A 178 9.83 4.90 28.96
#